data_AF-X1LIU4-F1
#
_entry.id   AF-X1LIU4-F1
#
_cell.length_a   1.000
_cell.length_b   1.000
_cell.length_c   1.000
_cell.angle_alpha   90.00
_cell.angle_beta   90.00
_cell.angle_gamma   90.00
#
_symmetry.space_group_name_H-M   'P 1'
#
loop_
_entity.id
_entity.type
_entity.pdbx_description
1 polymer ?
#
loop_
_entity_poly.entity_id
_entity_poly.type
_entity_poly.pdbx_seq_one_letter_code
_entity_poly.pdbx_strand_id
1 'polypeptide(L)'
;MALTTQDFTYGIEDLRIIKYDHRILLVGCGKIKPPFKGENADRIAIYSTEDFVNISYHGLVESFDSRNAIPFSEPIDGRHYILLRFHPNIHLACLEAGIEQLLNPSKYKKEWGKLYEQRYQNLLLEAGYLAHEKEKIGPSTPLIKTDRGWLLIYHSVGEIEEDICKEYGLSEKNKRGYSICAAMLDLEKPRRANSGL
;
A
#
# COMPACT_ATOMS: atom_id res chain seq x y z
N MET A 1 -26.04 9.17 -10.07
CA MET A 1 -25.44 8.89 -11.39
C MET A 1 -24.17 8.09 -11.15
N ALA A 2 -24.04 6.92 -11.76
CA ALA A 2 -22.79 6.15 -11.67
C ALA A 2 -21.68 6.97 -12.37
N LEU A 3 -20.65 7.34 -11.62
CA LEU A 3 -19.44 7.93 -12.17
C LEU A 3 -18.73 6.84 -12.98
N THR A 4 -19.04 6.75 -14.27
CA THR A 4 -18.26 5.97 -15.23
C THR A 4 -16.94 6.70 -15.47
N THR A 5 -16.01 6.57 -14.53
CA THR A 5 -14.65 7.09 -14.68
C THR A 5 -13.87 6.12 -15.55
N GLN A 6 -13.55 6.55 -16.78
CA GLN A 6 -13.09 5.74 -17.90
C GLN A 6 -11.60 5.35 -17.84
N ASP A 7 -10.96 5.51 -16.68
CA ASP A 7 -9.52 5.38 -16.51
C ASP A 7 -9.06 3.92 -16.31
N PHE A 8 -9.95 3.04 -15.84
CA PHE A 8 -9.67 1.61 -15.72
C PHE A 8 -10.88 0.76 -16.17
N THR A 9 -10.60 -0.28 -16.95
CA THR A 9 -11.61 -1.05 -17.70
C THR A 9 -12.11 -2.30 -17.00
N TYR A 10 -11.42 -2.76 -15.94
CA TYR A 10 -11.70 -4.04 -15.30
C TYR A 10 -12.03 -3.94 -13.80
N GLY A 11 -12.38 -2.73 -13.34
CA GLY A 11 -12.78 -2.48 -11.96
C GLY A 11 -11.63 -2.11 -11.02
N ILE A 12 -12.01 -1.94 -9.75
CA ILE A 12 -11.13 -1.60 -8.63
C ILE A 12 -11.13 -2.75 -7.62
N GLU A 13 -9.95 -3.10 -7.13
CA GLU A 13 -9.72 -4.15 -6.13
C GLU A 13 -9.07 -3.58 -4.87
N ASP A 14 -9.24 -4.27 -3.75
CA ASP A 14 -8.54 -4.05 -2.48
C ASP A 14 -8.53 -2.57 -2.02
N LEU A 15 -9.71 -1.97 -1.86
CA LEU A 15 -9.84 -0.58 -1.39
C LEU A 15 -9.38 -0.44 0.07
N ARG A 16 -8.53 0.55 0.36
CA ARG A 16 -8.20 0.99 1.71
C ARG A 16 -8.94 2.27 2.01
N ILE A 17 -9.49 2.37 3.22
CA ILE A 17 -10.28 3.50 3.70
C ILE A 17 -9.46 4.21 4.77
N ILE A 18 -9.01 5.44 4.50
CA ILE A 18 -8.11 6.19 5.37
C ILE A 18 -8.79 7.50 5.75
N LYS A 19 -9.07 7.71 7.04
CA LYS A 19 -9.48 9.03 7.52
C LYS A 19 -8.28 9.98 7.42
N TYR A 20 -8.48 11.13 6.79
CA TYR A 20 -7.46 12.12 6.56
C TYR A 20 -8.06 13.52 6.71
N ASP A 21 -7.74 14.20 7.81
CA ASP A 21 -8.34 15.50 8.17
C ASP A 21 -9.89 15.44 8.17
N HIS A 22 -10.56 16.32 7.42
CA HIS A 22 -12.02 16.39 7.28
C HIS A 22 -12.60 15.40 6.26
N ARG A 23 -11.75 14.63 5.55
CA ARG A 23 -12.16 13.72 4.48
C ARG A 23 -11.71 12.28 4.73
N ILE A 24 -12.21 11.39 3.90
CA ILE A 24 -11.88 9.97 3.87
C ILE A 24 -11.29 9.67 2.50
N LEU A 25 -10.04 9.24 2.46
CA LEU A 25 -9.37 8.76 1.25
C LEU A 25 -9.77 7.32 1.01
N LEU A 26 -10.09 6.99 -0.23
CA LEU A 26 -10.29 5.62 -0.68
C LEU A 26 -9.23 5.31 -1.73
N VAL A 27 -8.30 4.41 -1.38
CA VAL A 27 -7.14 4.09 -2.22
C VAL A 27 -7.17 2.61 -2.56
N GLY A 28 -7.31 2.29 -3.84
CA GLY A 28 -7.41 0.91 -4.31
C GLY A 28 -6.53 0.63 -5.51
N CYS A 29 -6.62 -0.61 -6.01
CA CYS A 29 -5.95 -1.05 -7.21
C CYS A 29 -6.92 -1.01 -8.40
N GLY A 30 -6.77 -0.03 -9.28
CA GLY A 30 -7.47 0.03 -10.57
C GLY A 30 -6.82 -0.90 -11.60
N LYS A 31 -7.64 -1.66 -12.32
CA LYS A 31 -7.20 -2.67 -13.31
C LYS A 31 -7.38 -2.16 -14.74
N ILE A 32 -6.28 -1.90 -15.44
CA ILE A 32 -6.31 -1.43 -16.85
C ILE A 32 -6.25 -2.57 -17.89
N LYS A 33 -5.96 -3.79 -17.46
CA LYS A 33 -6.04 -5.04 -18.26
C LYS A 33 -6.74 -6.14 -17.45
N PRO A 34 -7.20 -7.24 -18.08
CA PRO A 34 -7.88 -8.31 -17.36
C PRO A 34 -7.02 -8.89 -16.21
N PRO A 35 -7.62 -9.16 -15.05
CA PRO A 35 -6.94 -9.84 -13.94
C PRO A 35 -6.30 -11.16 -14.38
N PHE A 36 -5.12 -11.48 -13.83
CA PHE A 36 -4.35 -12.71 -14.08
C PHE A 36 -3.89 -12.95 -15.53
N LYS A 37 -4.17 -12.03 -16.46
CA LYS A 37 -3.79 -12.16 -17.88
C LYS A 37 -2.90 -11.02 -18.38
N GLY A 38 -2.92 -9.86 -17.73
CA GLY A 38 -2.11 -8.70 -18.10
C GLY A 38 -0.95 -8.46 -17.15
N GLU A 39 0.23 -8.18 -17.70
CA GLU A 39 1.34 -7.57 -16.97
C GLU A 39 1.26 -6.04 -17.02
N ASN A 40 1.84 -5.40 -16.00
CA ASN A 40 1.88 -3.94 -15.86
C ASN A 40 0.47 -3.31 -16.01
N ALA A 41 -0.47 -3.84 -15.23
CA ALA A 41 -1.91 -3.61 -15.36
C ALA A 41 -2.55 -3.03 -14.10
N ASP A 42 -1.77 -2.85 -13.03
CA ASP A 42 -2.22 -2.39 -11.73
C ASP A 42 -1.86 -0.92 -11.55
N ARG A 43 -2.85 -0.10 -11.20
CA ARG A 43 -2.68 1.34 -10.97
C ARG A 43 -3.26 1.71 -9.62
N ILE A 44 -2.66 2.69 -8.95
CA ILE A 44 -3.22 3.23 -7.72
C ILE A 44 -4.37 4.14 -8.11
N ALA A 45 -5.59 3.76 -7.74
CA ALA A 45 -6.79 4.57 -7.95
C ALA A 45 -7.12 5.34 -6.68
N ILE A 46 -7.33 6.65 -6.81
CA ILE A 46 -7.59 7.55 -5.67
C ILE A 46 -9.00 8.12 -5.77
N TYR A 47 -9.72 8.01 -4.66
CA TYR A 47 -10.99 8.69 -4.44
C TYR A 47 -10.98 9.37 -3.08
N SER A 48 -11.94 10.25 -2.86
CA SER A 48 -12.27 10.72 -1.51
C SER A 48 -13.77 10.85 -1.32
N THR A 49 -14.17 10.89 -0.07
CA THR A 49 -15.55 11.17 0.35
C THR A 49 -15.55 11.80 1.74
N GLU A 50 -16.64 12.46 2.11
CA GLU A 50 -16.89 12.93 3.47
C GLU A 50 -18.00 12.11 4.16
N ASP A 51 -18.82 11.39 3.38
CA ASP A 51 -20.08 10.78 3.83
C ASP A 51 -20.35 9.37 3.26
N PHE A 52 -19.47 8.84 2.40
CA PHE A 52 -19.65 7.61 1.61
C PHE A 52 -20.85 7.62 0.64
N VAL A 53 -21.54 8.74 0.50
CA VAL A 53 -22.63 8.94 -0.45
C VAL A 53 -22.09 9.65 -1.68
N ASN A 54 -21.36 10.74 -1.46
CA ASN A 54 -20.72 11.55 -2.48
C ASN A 54 -19.24 11.15 -2.57
N ILE A 55 -18.90 10.42 -3.63
CA ILE A 55 -17.53 9.94 -3.87
C ILE A 55 -16.94 10.75 -5.02
N SER A 56 -15.83 11.44 -4.76
CA SER A 56 -15.04 12.15 -5.75
C SER A 56 -13.89 11.27 -6.22
N TYR A 57 -13.76 11.12 -7.54
CA TYR A 57 -12.62 10.45 -8.15
C TYR A 57 -11.51 11.45 -8.48
N HIS A 58 -10.26 11.08 -8.15
CA HIS A 58 -9.09 11.94 -8.32
C HIS A 58 -8.16 11.49 -9.45
N GLY A 59 -8.31 10.27 -9.96
CA GLY A 59 -7.48 9.73 -11.05
C GLY A 59 -6.61 8.54 -10.64
N LEU A 60 -5.75 8.13 -11.57
CA LEU A 60 -4.76 7.07 -11.39
C LEU A 60 -3.34 7.62 -11.23
N VAL A 61 -2.53 6.96 -10.38
CA VAL A 61 -1.07 7.04 -10.49
C VAL A 61 -0.62 6.13 -11.64
N GLU A 62 -0.29 6.73 -12.78
CA GLU A 62 0.04 6.00 -14.02
C GLU A 62 1.54 5.70 -14.21
N SER A 63 2.41 6.37 -13.43
CA SER A 63 3.86 6.36 -13.64
C SER A 63 4.52 5.01 -13.42
N PHE A 64 3.85 4.05 -12.78
CA PHE A 64 4.37 2.72 -12.49
C PHE A 64 3.24 1.73 -12.17
N ASP A 65 3.56 0.44 -12.24
CA ASP A 65 2.70 -0.63 -11.76
C ASP A 65 2.77 -0.74 -10.24
N SER A 66 1.63 -0.70 -9.55
CA SER A 66 1.62 -0.94 -8.10
C SER A 66 0.23 -1.34 -7.58
N ARG A 67 0.26 -2.10 -6.48
CA ARG A 67 -0.90 -2.48 -5.66
C ARG A 67 -0.62 -2.17 -4.19
N ASN A 68 -1.69 -2.11 -3.39
CA ASN A 68 -1.66 -1.86 -1.94
C ASN A 68 -0.84 -0.64 -1.54
N ALA A 69 -1.13 0.46 -2.22
CA ALA A 69 -0.74 1.78 -1.76
C ALA A 69 -1.57 2.17 -0.53
N ILE A 70 -0.91 2.69 0.50
CA ILE A 70 -1.55 3.13 1.75
C ILE A 70 -0.93 4.46 2.19
N PRO A 71 -1.61 5.61 1.99
CA PRO A 71 -1.16 6.86 2.58
C PRO A 71 -1.29 6.83 4.10
N PHE A 72 -0.42 7.56 4.78
CA PHE A 72 -0.58 7.80 6.22
C PHE A 72 -1.82 8.66 6.47
N SER A 73 -2.46 8.46 7.62
CA SER A 73 -3.68 9.21 8.00
C SER A 73 -3.40 10.67 8.38
N GLU A 74 -2.13 11.02 8.62
CA GLU A 74 -1.69 12.38 8.93
C GLU A 74 -0.21 12.56 8.52
N PRO A 75 0.25 13.81 8.30
CA PRO A 75 1.66 14.07 8.09
C PRO A 75 2.49 13.85 9.36
N ILE A 76 3.74 13.46 9.19
CA ILE A 76 4.75 13.37 10.26
C ILE A 76 5.73 14.50 10.04
N ASP A 77 5.82 15.43 11.00
CA ASP A 77 6.69 16.62 10.90
C ASP A 77 6.44 17.41 9.59
N GLY A 78 5.16 17.67 9.29
CA GLY A 78 4.70 18.36 8.09
C GLY A 78 4.86 17.58 6.77
N ARG A 79 5.50 16.40 6.79
CA ARG A 79 5.75 15.58 5.60
C ARG A 79 4.71 14.48 5.44
N HIS A 80 4.31 14.27 4.19
CA HIS A 80 3.27 13.31 3.84
C HIS A 80 3.91 12.02 3.35
N TYR A 81 3.47 10.89 3.88
CA TYR A 81 4.04 9.58 3.60
C TYR A 81 3.03 8.62 2.99
N ILE A 82 3.53 7.73 2.15
CA ILE A 82 2.76 6.64 1.55
C ILE A 82 3.58 5.35 1.59
N LEU A 83 2.93 4.26 2.01
CA LEU A 83 3.43 2.92 1.81
C LEU A 83 3.08 2.46 0.39
N LEU A 84 4.06 1.90 -0.30
CA LEU A 84 3.92 1.34 -1.65
C LEU A 84 4.48 -0.06 -1.69
N ARG A 85 3.92 -0.90 -2.55
CA ARG A 85 4.58 -2.15 -2.94
C ARG A 85 5.23 -1.95 -4.29
N PHE A 86 6.55 -1.92 -4.31
CA PHE A 86 7.32 -2.20 -5.51
C PHE A 86 7.82 -3.63 -5.38
N HIS A 87 7.26 -4.51 -6.20
CA HIS A 87 7.47 -5.96 -6.05
C HIS A 87 8.97 -6.29 -5.97
N PRO A 88 9.41 -7.11 -4.98
CA PRO A 88 8.60 -7.85 -4.01
C PRO A 88 8.38 -7.13 -2.64
N ASN A 89 8.89 -5.91 -2.48
CA ASN A 89 9.15 -5.26 -1.19
C ASN A 89 8.11 -4.20 -0.78
N ILE A 90 8.15 -3.78 0.49
CA ILE A 90 7.40 -2.62 1.01
C ILE A 90 8.33 -1.41 1.06
N HIS A 91 7.85 -0.30 0.51
CA HIS A 91 8.56 0.97 0.47
C HIS A 91 7.79 2.06 1.21
N LEU A 92 8.51 2.93 1.92
CA LEU A 92 7.99 4.13 2.55
C LEU A 92 8.49 5.36 1.80
N ALA A 93 7.61 5.95 1.00
CA ALA A 93 7.94 7.13 0.20
C ALA A 93 7.36 8.40 0.83
N CYS A 94 8.09 9.51 0.67
CA CYS A 94 7.59 10.85 0.97
C CYS A 94 6.95 11.42 -0.30
N LEU A 95 5.78 12.04 -0.18
CA LEU A 95 5.15 12.80 -1.25
C LEU A 95 5.74 14.22 -1.25
N GLU A 96 6.62 14.53 -2.21
CA GLU A 96 7.34 15.81 -2.26
C GLU A 96 6.40 17.02 -2.43
N ALA A 97 5.28 16.83 -3.14
CA ALA A 97 4.25 17.85 -3.28
C ALA A 97 3.12 17.73 -2.24
N GLY A 98 3.36 17.01 -1.14
CA GLY A 98 2.39 16.82 -0.06
C GLY A 98 1.16 16.00 -0.49
N ILE A 99 0.03 16.19 0.20
CA ILE A 99 -1.21 15.46 -0.10
C ILE A 99 -1.73 15.73 -1.52
N GLU A 100 -1.44 16.90 -2.09
CA GLU A 100 -1.87 17.27 -3.45
C GLU A 100 -1.27 16.35 -4.52
N GLN A 101 -0.10 15.76 -4.27
CA GLN A 101 0.49 14.74 -5.13
C GLN A 101 -0.41 13.52 -5.29
N LEU A 102 -1.09 13.13 -4.20
CA LEU A 102 -2.03 12.01 -4.16
C LEU A 102 -3.40 12.39 -4.72
N LEU A 103 -3.90 13.59 -4.39
CA LEU A 103 -5.23 14.06 -4.81
C LEU A 103 -5.27 14.55 -6.26
N ASN A 104 -4.12 14.80 -6.90
CA ASN A 104 -4.04 15.22 -8.29
C ASN A 104 -2.95 14.43 -9.04
N PRO A 105 -3.04 13.09 -9.12
CA PRO A 105 -1.95 12.26 -9.60
C PRO A 105 -1.53 12.58 -11.06
N SER A 106 -2.47 13.03 -11.91
CA SER A 106 -2.19 13.45 -13.28
C SER A 106 -1.36 14.75 -13.38
N LYS A 107 -1.57 15.68 -12.44
CA LYS A 107 -0.80 16.94 -12.35
C LYS A 107 0.63 16.68 -11.87
N TYR A 108 0.81 15.71 -10.97
CA TYR A 108 2.09 15.40 -10.34
C TYR A 108 2.77 14.16 -10.94
N LYS A 109 2.59 13.91 -12.25
CA LYS A 109 3.20 12.76 -12.96
C LYS A 109 4.73 12.73 -12.83
N LYS A 110 5.36 13.91 -12.85
CA LYS A 110 6.82 14.05 -12.73
C LYS A 110 7.32 13.59 -11.36
N GLU A 111 6.64 14.00 -10.31
CA GLU A 111 6.94 13.66 -8.92
C GLU A 111 6.73 12.16 -8.67
N TRP A 112 5.66 11.58 -9.22
CA TRP A 112 5.45 10.12 -9.20
C TRP A 112 6.52 9.36 -9.97
N GLY A 113 6.96 9.86 -11.13
CA GLY A 113 8.06 9.28 -11.90
C GLY A 113 9.37 9.30 -11.13
N LYS A 114 9.73 10.46 -10.56
CA LYS A 114 10.93 10.62 -9.71
C LYS A 114 10.89 9.68 -8.49
N LEU A 115 9.75 9.58 -7.81
CA LEU A 115 9.56 8.67 -6.68
C LEU A 115 9.87 7.22 -7.07
N TYR A 116 9.42 6.80 -8.26
CA TYR A 116 9.67 5.46 -8.78
C TYR A 116 11.13 5.23 -9.20
N GLU A 117 11.77 6.21 -9.83
CA GLU A 117 13.21 6.16 -10.15
C GLU A 117 14.04 5.99 -8.87
N GLN A 118 13.65 6.67 -7.80
CA GLN A 118 14.34 6.65 -6.50
C GLN A 118 13.88 5.52 -5.56
N ARG A 119 13.02 4.60 -6.02
CA ARG A 119 12.36 3.59 -5.18
C ARG A 119 13.27 2.79 -4.25
N TYR A 120 14.48 2.46 -4.69
CA TYR A 120 15.44 1.70 -3.88
C TYR A 120 15.88 2.44 -2.60
N GLN A 121 15.86 3.78 -2.62
CA GLN A 121 16.15 4.62 -1.44
C GLN A 121 14.97 4.66 -0.45
N ASN A 122 13.80 4.16 -0.87
CA ASN A 122 12.58 4.14 -0.08
C ASN A 122 12.27 2.76 0.49
N LEU A 123 13.18 1.79 0.38
CA LEU A 123 12.99 0.44 0.94
C LEU A 123 12.73 0.53 2.45
N LEU A 124 11.64 -0.08 2.91
CA LEU A 124 11.28 -0.16 4.32
C LEU A 124 11.40 -1.59 4.84
N LEU A 125 10.69 -2.52 4.21
CA LEU A 125 10.77 -3.95 4.50
C LEU A 125 11.12 -4.68 3.20
N GLU A 126 12.08 -5.59 3.29
CA GLU A 126 12.52 -6.43 2.20
C GLU A 126 12.01 -7.85 2.39
N ALA A 127 11.49 -8.44 1.31
CA ALA A 127 10.96 -9.78 1.29
C ALA A 127 12.09 -10.82 1.28
N GLY A 128 11.80 -12.01 1.83
CA GLY A 128 12.60 -13.21 1.60
C GLY A 128 13.61 -13.57 2.68
N TYR A 129 13.59 -12.90 3.83
CA TYR A 129 14.35 -13.35 5.00
C TYR A 129 13.72 -14.60 5.62
N LEU A 130 12.39 -14.69 5.61
CA LEU A 130 11.63 -15.82 6.14
C LEU A 130 10.91 -16.60 5.03
N ALA A 131 10.69 -17.90 5.24
CA ALA A 131 10.08 -18.79 4.25
C ALA A 131 8.71 -18.28 3.76
N HIS A 132 7.89 -17.77 4.68
CA HIS A 132 6.53 -17.28 4.43
C HIS A 132 6.44 -15.95 3.70
N GLU A 133 7.56 -15.27 3.48
CA GLU A 133 7.65 -14.01 2.73
C GLU A 133 8.53 -14.11 1.47
N LYS A 134 9.01 -15.31 1.14
CA LYS A 134 9.95 -15.60 0.06
C LYS A 134 9.51 -15.11 -1.33
N GLU A 135 8.21 -15.02 -1.61
CA GLU A 135 7.72 -14.48 -2.89
C GLU A 135 7.57 -12.96 -2.86
N LYS A 136 6.87 -12.42 -1.85
CA LYS A 136 6.58 -10.98 -1.73
C LYS A 136 5.95 -10.63 -0.40
N ILE A 137 6.02 -9.35 -0.07
CA ILE A 137 5.24 -8.71 0.99
C ILE A 137 4.41 -7.56 0.42
N GLY A 138 3.49 -7.01 1.20
CA GLY A 138 2.75 -5.81 0.82
C GLY A 138 1.92 -5.22 1.96
N PRO A 139 1.78 -3.90 2.04
CA PRO A 139 0.92 -3.27 3.04
C PRO A 139 -0.51 -3.80 2.93
N SER A 140 -1.18 -4.03 4.06
CA SER A 140 -2.54 -4.59 4.04
C SER A 140 -3.57 -3.53 4.41
N THR A 141 -3.53 -3.04 5.66
CA THR A 141 -4.47 -2.09 6.23
C THR A 141 -3.85 -0.72 6.44
N PRO A 142 -4.66 0.36 6.57
CA PRO A 142 -4.17 1.64 7.07
C PRO A 142 -3.35 1.44 8.36
N LEU A 143 -2.27 2.21 8.51
CA LEU A 143 -1.44 2.11 9.71
C LEU A 143 -2.25 2.55 10.94
N ILE A 144 -2.08 1.84 12.05
CA ILE A 144 -2.74 2.15 13.30
C ILE A 144 -1.75 2.91 14.17
N LYS A 145 -2.04 4.19 14.45
CA LYS A 145 -1.24 4.98 15.39
C LYS A 145 -1.46 4.51 16.82
N THR A 146 -0.38 4.26 17.53
CA THR A 146 -0.36 3.90 18.95
C THR A 146 0.58 4.83 19.71
N ASP A 147 0.61 4.72 21.04
CA ASP A 147 1.60 5.39 21.88
C ASP A 147 3.03 4.88 21.67
N ARG A 148 3.20 3.69 21.08
CA ARG A 148 4.50 3.05 20.82
C ARG A 148 5.04 3.22 19.41
N GLY A 149 4.23 3.71 18.49
CA GLY A 149 4.56 3.70 17.06
C GLY A 149 3.35 3.58 16.14
N TRP A 150 3.64 3.53 14.85
CA TRP A 150 2.70 3.16 13.81
C TRP A 150 2.72 1.64 13.61
N LEU A 151 1.65 0.96 14.01
CA LEU A 151 1.47 -0.46 13.75
C LEU A 151 1.12 -0.66 12.28
N LEU A 152 2.04 -1.30 11.56
CA LEU A 152 1.88 -1.76 10.19
C LEU A 152 1.45 -3.23 10.19
N ILE A 153 0.25 -3.52 9.68
CA ILE A 153 -0.17 -4.88 9.34
C ILE A 153 0.01 -5.07 7.84
N TYR A 154 0.74 -6.11 7.46
CA TYR A 154 1.08 -6.41 6.08
C TYR A 154 0.89 -7.90 5.79
N HIS A 155 0.66 -8.25 4.53
CA HIS A 155 0.66 -9.66 4.13
C HIS A 155 2.03 -10.06 3.61
N SER A 156 2.35 -11.34 3.77
CA SER A 156 3.45 -12.00 3.09
C SER A 156 2.93 -13.13 2.19
N VAL A 157 3.72 -13.52 1.21
CA VAL A 157 3.48 -14.68 0.37
C VAL A 157 4.75 -15.50 0.28
N GLY A 158 4.63 -16.80 0.52
CA GLY A 158 5.77 -17.71 0.53
C GLY A 158 5.37 -19.10 0.99
N GLU A 159 6.36 -19.87 1.43
CA GLU A 159 6.21 -21.24 1.91
C GLU A 159 5.61 -21.23 3.33
N ILE A 160 4.57 -22.03 3.53
CA ILE A 160 3.95 -22.27 4.84
C ILE A 160 4.55 -23.55 5.39
N GLU A 161 5.46 -23.37 6.35
CA GLU A 161 6.19 -24.44 7.02
C GLU A 161 5.54 -24.83 8.36
N GLU A 162 6.15 -25.79 9.06
CA GLU A 162 5.59 -26.43 10.24
C GLU A 162 5.29 -25.46 11.39
N ASP A 163 6.12 -24.44 11.54
CA ASP A 163 5.95 -23.36 12.52
C ASP A 163 4.63 -22.60 12.28
N ILE A 164 4.37 -22.17 11.05
CA ILE A 164 3.14 -21.46 10.71
C ILE A 164 1.94 -22.40 10.69
N CYS A 165 2.09 -23.64 10.22
CA CYS A 165 1.03 -24.63 10.30
C CYS A 165 0.53 -24.79 11.74
N LYS A 166 1.45 -24.84 12.72
CA LYS A 166 1.10 -24.94 14.13
C LYS A 166 0.33 -23.71 14.63
N GLU A 167 0.80 -22.50 14.30
CA GLU A 167 0.12 -21.26 14.70
C GLU A 167 -1.25 -21.09 14.04
N TYR A 168 -1.42 -21.54 12.79
CA TYR A 168 -2.66 -21.39 12.02
C TYR A 168 -3.61 -22.60 12.16
N GLY A 169 -3.20 -23.66 12.86
CA GLY A 169 -3.99 -24.89 12.98
C GLY A 169 -4.13 -25.65 11.67
N LEU A 170 -3.15 -25.57 10.78
CA LEU A 170 -3.12 -26.28 9.50
C LEU A 170 -2.51 -27.67 9.67
N SER A 171 -3.12 -28.68 9.06
CA SER A 171 -2.64 -30.06 9.10
C SER A 171 -1.46 -30.34 8.17
N GLU A 172 -1.26 -29.49 7.16
CA GLU A 172 -0.28 -29.71 6.09
C GLU A 172 0.45 -28.42 5.71
N LYS A 173 1.71 -28.58 5.32
CA LYS A 173 2.54 -27.53 4.73
C LYS A 173 2.02 -27.12 3.36
N ASN A 174 2.30 -25.88 2.95
CA ASN A 174 1.94 -25.41 1.62
C ASN A 174 3.13 -24.70 0.96
N LYS A 175 3.43 -25.05 -0.29
CA LYS A 175 4.51 -24.39 -1.06
C LYS A 175 4.24 -22.91 -1.32
N ARG A 176 2.98 -22.47 -1.17
CA ARG A 176 2.57 -21.08 -1.38
C ARG A 176 1.31 -20.74 -0.58
N GLY A 177 1.45 -19.90 0.43
CA GLY A 177 0.33 -19.35 1.20
C GLY A 177 0.49 -17.85 1.45
N TYR A 178 -0.60 -17.23 1.88
CA TYR A 178 -0.59 -15.88 2.43
C TYR A 178 -0.53 -15.95 3.94
N SER A 179 0.34 -15.15 4.56
CA SER A 179 0.39 -14.97 6.02
C SER A 179 0.17 -13.51 6.37
N ILE A 180 -0.32 -13.25 7.59
CA ILE A 180 -0.47 -11.91 8.15
C ILE A 180 0.74 -11.65 9.06
N CYS A 181 1.41 -10.54 8.82
CA CYS A 181 2.58 -10.09 9.55
C CYS A 181 2.34 -8.69 10.14
N ALA A 182 3.14 -8.32 11.14
CA ALA A 182 3.07 -7.02 11.79
C ALA A 182 4.46 -6.44 12.03
N ALA A 183 4.58 -5.11 11.92
CA ALA A 183 5.79 -4.35 12.26
C ALA A 183 5.40 -3.05 12.97
N MET A 184 6.27 -2.54 13.84
CA MET A 184 6.10 -1.25 14.51
C MET A 184 7.07 -0.24 13.93
N LEU A 185 6.56 0.86 13.37
CA LEU A 185 7.37 1.98 12.86
C LEU A 185 7.45 3.11 13.90
N ASP A 186 8.58 3.79 13.98
CA ASP A 186 8.75 4.94 14.86
C ASP A 186 7.79 6.10 14.51
N LEU A 187 7.28 6.81 15.52
CA LEU A 187 6.30 7.89 15.36
C LEU A 187 6.85 9.11 14.60
N GLU A 188 8.12 9.45 14.81
CA GLU A 188 8.77 10.64 14.26
C GLU A 188 9.67 10.30 13.07
N LYS A 189 10.26 9.10 13.08
CA LYS A 189 11.21 8.60 12.10
C LYS A 189 10.72 7.27 11.52
N PRO A 190 9.59 7.23 10.80
CA PRO A 190 8.91 6.00 10.37
C PRO A 190 9.73 5.09 9.43
N ARG A 191 10.89 5.58 8.94
CA ARG A 191 11.88 4.75 8.22
C ARG A 191 12.69 3.83 9.13
N ARG A 192 12.65 4.05 10.46
CA ARG A 192 13.27 3.18 11.46
C ARG A 192 12.17 2.27 12.02
N ALA A 193 12.35 0.97 11.87
CA ALA A 193 11.54 0.01 12.60
C ALA A 193 11.97 0.02 14.08
N ASN A 194 11.00 0.05 14.99
CA ASN A 194 11.28 -0.10 16.42
C ASN A 194 11.57 -1.58 16.69
N SER A 195 12.82 -1.92 16.99
CA SER A 195 13.30 -3.27 17.29
C SER A 195 12.87 -3.79 18.67
N GLY A 196 11.73 -3.34 19.19
CA GLY A 196 11.27 -3.57 20.55
C GLY A 196 10.08 -4.52 20.68
N LEU A 197 9.85 -5.38 19.69
CA LEU A 197 8.87 -6.47 19.74
C LEU A 197 9.59 -7.81 19.81
#